data_AF-A0A2N5GJZ8-F1
#
_entry.id   AF-A0A2N5GJZ8-F1
#
_cell.length_a   1.000
_cell.length_b   1.000
_cell.length_c   1.000
_cell.angle_alpha   90.00
_cell.angle_beta   90.00
_cell.angle_gamma   90.00
#
_symmetry.space_group_name_H-M   'P 1'
#
loop_
_entity.id
_entity.type
_entity.pdbx_description
1 polymer ?
#
loop_
_entity_poly.entity_id
_entity_poly.type
_entity_poly.pdbx_seq_one_letter_code
_entity_poly.pdbx_strand_id
1 'polypeptide(L)'
;MYYGAIEAGGTKFVCAVSDDQFVIKDRISIPTSSPAETLNQVFEFFDQYSLKSIGIASFGPIDVNKNSKTYGYITTTPKPDWSNFDFVGTIKDRYPVAVAWTTDVNAAAYGELKKGNAQGCESCLYLTVGTGIGGGAVVNGKLLEGYGHPEMGHVLVRLHPEDTYEGTCPYHGNCLEGLAAGPAIEGRYGSKGDELEKADKVWEIEAYYIAQALVDYSLTLRPEKIILGGGVMKQKQLFPLIRDEFAKLMANYVTIPDLNEYIVAPGLGDNAGVIGSLLLAAETCEDQLYS
;
A
#
# COMPACT_ATOMS: atom_id res chain seq x y z
N MET A 1 21.64 18.45 2.59
CA MET A 1 20.75 17.96 1.51
C MET A 1 19.84 16.90 2.09
N TYR A 2 18.61 16.79 1.61
CA TYR A 2 17.55 15.97 2.20
C TYR A 2 17.06 14.88 1.24
N TYR A 3 16.48 13.81 1.77
CA TYR A 3 15.66 12.90 0.97
C TYR A 3 14.24 13.42 0.90
N GLY A 4 13.65 13.45 -0.29
CA GLY A 4 12.24 13.80 -0.51
C GLY A 4 11.38 12.54 -0.62
N ALA A 5 10.16 12.59 -0.09
CA ALA A 5 9.16 11.56 -0.29
C ALA A 5 7.86 12.16 -0.79
N ILE A 6 7.25 11.50 -1.77
CA ILE A 6 5.89 11.73 -2.23
C ILE A 6 5.12 10.42 -2.06
N GLU A 7 4.17 10.39 -1.13
CA GLU A 7 3.13 9.36 -1.07
C GLU A 7 1.90 9.93 -1.76
N ALA A 8 1.73 9.56 -3.03
CA ALA A 8 0.62 10.00 -3.87
C ALA A 8 -0.58 9.07 -3.65
N GLY A 9 -1.58 9.54 -2.90
CA GLY A 9 -2.86 8.87 -2.74
C GLY A 9 -3.96 9.45 -3.63
N GLY A 10 -5.03 8.70 -3.84
CA GLY A 10 -6.17 9.15 -4.67
C GLY A 10 -6.96 10.34 -4.08
N THR A 11 -6.83 10.62 -2.78
CA THR A 11 -7.54 11.73 -2.11
C THR A 11 -6.60 12.83 -1.62
N LYS A 12 -5.38 12.44 -1.20
CA LYS A 12 -4.35 13.38 -0.77
C LYS A 12 -2.98 12.85 -1.13
N PHE A 13 -2.05 13.76 -1.40
CA PHE A 13 -0.62 13.51 -1.42
C PHE A 13 -0.05 13.87 -0.05
N VAL A 14 0.92 13.08 0.40
CA VAL A 14 1.75 13.42 1.54
C VAL A 14 3.17 13.61 1.04
N CYS A 15 3.69 14.82 1.20
CA CYS A 15 5.09 15.12 0.90
C CYS A 15 5.85 15.29 2.21
N ALA A 16 7.09 14.79 2.24
CA ALA A 16 7.96 14.93 3.39
C ALA A 16 9.42 15.06 2.97
N VAL A 17 10.23 15.68 3.83
CA VAL A 17 11.69 15.67 3.72
C VAL A 17 12.31 15.08 4.98
N SER A 18 13.38 14.31 4.82
CA SER A 18 14.14 13.76 5.95
C SER A 18 15.64 13.99 5.81
N ASP A 19 16.32 13.93 6.95
CA ASP A 19 17.79 13.81 6.99
C ASP A 19 18.26 12.37 6.70
N ASP A 20 19.56 12.15 6.82
CA ASP A 20 20.23 10.87 6.59
C ASP A 20 19.90 9.80 7.64
N GLN A 21 19.29 10.18 8.77
CA GLN A 21 18.78 9.26 9.78
C GLN A 21 17.30 8.91 9.52
N PHE A 22 16.73 9.43 8.43
CA PHE A 22 15.32 9.38 8.08
C PHE A 22 14.40 10.00 9.15
N VAL A 23 14.90 11.01 9.86
CA VAL A 23 14.07 11.84 10.73
C VAL A 23 13.35 12.86 9.86
N ILE A 24 12.03 12.79 9.82
CA ILE A 24 11.19 13.75 9.07
C ILE A 24 11.40 15.15 9.68
N LYS A 25 11.82 16.10 8.83
CA LYS A 25 12.04 17.50 9.23
C LYS A 25 10.84 18.37 8.95
N ASP A 26 10.17 18.12 7.83
CA ASP A 26 8.96 18.82 7.45
C ASP A 26 8.06 17.90 6.63
N ARG A 27 6.76 18.19 6.66
CA ARG A 27 5.74 17.45 5.91
C ARG A 27 4.54 18.33 5.58
N ILE A 28 3.92 18.04 4.44
CA ILE A 28 2.66 18.65 4.01
C ILE A 28 1.69 17.59 3.51
N SER A 29 0.40 17.87 3.67
CA SER A 29 -0.69 17.11 3.06
C SER A 29 -1.36 17.98 2.02
N ILE A 30 -1.43 17.50 0.78
CA ILE A 30 -1.96 18.23 -0.37
C ILE A 30 -3.20 17.48 -0.88
N PRO A 31 -4.38 18.11 -1.01
CA PRO A 31 -5.52 17.46 -1.64
C PRO A 31 -5.20 17.06 -3.08
N THR A 32 -5.54 15.83 -3.48
CA THR A 32 -5.33 15.37 -4.86
C THR A 32 -6.40 15.97 -5.77
N SER A 33 -6.01 16.88 -6.66
CA SER A 33 -6.86 17.46 -7.71
C SER A 33 -6.35 17.06 -9.10
N SER A 34 -6.21 18.00 -10.04
CA SER A 34 -5.53 17.76 -11.31
C SER A 34 -4.02 17.56 -11.10
N PRO A 35 -3.30 16.86 -12.00
CA PRO A 35 -1.85 16.71 -11.91
C PRO A 35 -1.12 18.05 -11.81
N ALA A 36 -1.50 19.04 -12.61
CA ALA A 36 -0.84 20.35 -12.64
C ALA A 36 -0.98 21.10 -11.29
N GLU A 37 -2.20 21.19 -10.75
CA GLU A 37 -2.44 21.88 -9.47
C GLU A 37 -1.81 21.15 -8.29
N THR A 38 -1.86 19.81 -8.30
CA THR A 38 -1.28 18.99 -7.24
C THR A 38 0.24 19.14 -7.26
N LEU A 39 0.87 19.02 -8.44
CA LEU A 39 2.31 19.12 -8.57
C LEU A 39 2.86 20.52 -8.35
N ASN A 40 2.11 21.58 -8.66
CA ASN A 40 2.51 22.94 -8.28
C ASN A 40 2.72 23.06 -6.77
N GLN A 41 1.84 22.51 -5.95
CA GLN A 41 2.00 22.50 -4.49
C GLN A 41 3.14 21.59 -4.02
N VAL A 42 3.35 20.46 -4.70
CA VAL A 42 4.52 19.60 -4.47
C VAL A 42 5.81 20.38 -4.72
N PHE A 43 5.86 21.17 -5.81
CA PHE A 43 7.01 21.98 -6.16
C PHE A 43 7.24 23.11 -5.16
N GLU A 44 6.19 23.84 -4.78
CA GLU A 44 6.26 24.88 -3.74
C GLU A 44 6.80 24.35 -2.41
N PHE A 45 6.48 23.10 -2.06
CA PHE A 45 7.03 22.44 -0.88
C PHE A 45 8.52 22.11 -1.04
N PHE A 46 8.90 21.41 -2.12
CA PHE A 46 10.26 20.92 -2.29
C PHE A 46 11.29 21.97 -2.71
N ASP A 47 10.88 23.07 -3.34
CA ASP A 47 11.77 24.17 -3.77
C ASP A 47 12.45 24.88 -2.59
N GLN A 48 11.96 24.66 -1.38
CA GLN A 48 12.53 25.16 -0.13
C GLN A 48 13.76 24.37 0.33
N TYR A 49 14.03 23.21 -0.30
CA TYR A 49 15.00 22.22 0.15
C TYR A 49 15.98 21.83 -0.96
N SER A 50 17.25 21.61 -0.59
CA SER A 50 18.21 20.97 -1.48
C SER A 50 18.10 19.45 -1.34
N LEU A 51 17.54 18.78 -2.34
CA LEU A 51 17.28 17.34 -2.33
C LEU A 51 18.47 16.53 -2.85
N LYS A 52 18.71 15.35 -2.24
CA LYS A 52 19.64 14.33 -2.73
C LYS A 52 18.97 13.44 -3.78
N SER A 53 17.74 13.03 -3.49
CA SER A 53 16.88 12.18 -4.30
C SER A 53 15.45 12.28 -3.80
N ILE A 54 14.50 11.76 -4.59
CA ILE A 54 13.08 11.71 -4.26
C ILE A 54 12.60 10.26 -4.38
N GLY A 55 11.79 9.80 -3.43
CA GLY A 55 11.04 8.56 -3.54
C GLY A 55 9.57 8.85 -3.77
N ILE A 56 9.00 8.25 -4.80
CA ILE A 56 7.60 8.40 -5.14
C ILE A 56 6.91 7.04 -4.98
N ALA A 57 5.91 7.02 -4.12
CA ALA A 57 5.02 5.90 -3.91
C ALA A 57 3.62 6.32 -4.36
N SER A 58 3.16 5.78 -5.48
CA SER A 58 1.94 6.24 -6.14
C SER A 58 0.80 5.23 -6.02
N PHE A 59 -0.42 5.74 -5.93
CA PHE A 59 -1.60 4.97 -6.30
C PHE A 59 -1.47 4.50 -7.75
N GLY A 60 -2.03 3.33 -8.05
CA GLY A 60 -1.92 2.68 -9.35
C GLY A 60 -3.25 2.36 -10.02
N PRO A 61 -3.22 1.49 -11.05
CA PRO A 61 -2.00 0.85 -11.59
C PRO A 61 -0.95 1.81 -12.17
N ILE A 62 0.33 1.48 -11.98
CA ILE A 62 1.48 2.24 -12.48
C ILE A 62 2.42 1.36 -13.32
N ASP A 63 3.18 1.99 -14.21
CA ASP A 63 4.22 1.29 -14.96
C ASP A 63 5.56 1.36 -14.23
N VAL A 64 5.93 0.24 -13.60
CA VAL A 64 7.21 0.05 -12.89
C VAL A 64 8.30 -0.57 -13.76
N ASN A 65 7.98 -0.99 -14.99
CA ASN A 65 8.93 -1.67 -15.85
C ASN A 65 9.90 -0.65 -16.46
N LYS A 66 11.14 -0.61 -15.96
CA LYS A 66 12.20 0.32 -16.43
C LYS A 66 12.51 0.23 -17.93
N ASN A 67 12.14 -0.85 -18.61
CA ASN A 67 12.32 -1.02 -20.06
C ASN A 67 11.10 -0.58 -20.87
N SER A 68 10.00 -0.21 -20.22
CA SER A 68 8.79 0.29 -20.86
C SER A 68 8.97 1.74 -21.30
N LYS A 69 8.32 2.10 -22.41
CA LYS A 69 8.28 3.49 -22.89
C LYS A 69 7.52 4.43 -21.96
N THR A 70 6.66 3.86 -21.10
CA THR A 70 5.82 4.57 -20.15
C THR A 70 6.25 4.32 -18.71
N TYR A 71 7.50 3.88 -18.47
CA TYR A 71 8.03 3.79 -17.10
C TYR A 71 7.83 5.11 -16.35
N GLY A 72 7.29 5.04 -15.13
CA GLY A 72 7.04 6.23 -14.33
C GLY A 72 5.66 6.87 -14.53
N TYR A 73 4.80 6.24 -15.33
CA TYR A 73 3.45 6.70 -15.58
C TYR A 73 2.44 6.08 -14.63
N ILE A 74 1.42 6.85 -14.27
CA ILE A 74 0.14 6.30 -13.80
C ILE A 74 -0.64 5.88 -15.05
N THR A 75 -1.02 4.60 -15.15
CA THR A 75 -1.54 4.05 -16.42
C THR A 75 -3.05 4.15 -16.48
N THR A 76 -3.75 3.45 -15.59
CA THR A 76 -5.21 3.38 -15.55
C THR A 76 -5.70 3.91 -14.21
N THR A 77 -6.62 4.88 -14.21
CA THR A 77 -7.25 5.33 -12.97
C THR A 77 -8.58 6.03 -13.26
N PRO A 78 -9.61 5.85 -12.40
CA PRO A 78 -10.84 6.65 -12.51
C PRO A 78 -10.63 8.12 -12.14
N LYS A 79 -9.44 8.51 -11.65
CA LYS A 79 -9.13 9.90 -11.30
C LYS A 79 -8.97 10.74 -12.57
N PRO A 80 -9.73 11.84 -12.73
CA PRO A 80 -9.60 12.72 -13.88
C PRO A 80 -8.15 13.15 -14.10
N ASP A 81 -7.72 13.13 -15.36
CA ASP A 81 -6.43 13.63 -15.84
C ASP A 81 -5.15 12.92 -15.36
N TRP A 82 -5.25 11.94 -14.45
CA TRP A 82 -4.10 11.15 -13.98
C TRP A 82 -3.81 9.91 -14.85
N SER A 83 -4.75 9.49 -15.69
CA SER A 83 -4.54 8.36 -16.61
C SER A 83 -3.51 8.72 -17.69
N ASN A 84 -2.53 7.83 -17.89
CA ASN A 84 -1.37 8.04 -18.76
C ASN A 84 -0.55 9.30 -18.46
N PHE A 85 -0.44 9.67 -17.19
CA PHE A 85 0.34 10.83 -16.74
C PHE A 85 1.80 10.46 -16.48
N ASP A 86 2.77 11.15 -17.11
CA ASP A 86 4.20 10.99 -16.89
C ASP A 86 4.65 11.65 -15.57
N PHE A 87 4.51 10.92 -14.47
CA PHE A 87 4.81 11.46 -13.15
C PHE A 87 6.32 11.58 -12.94
N VAL A 88 7.07 10.51 -13.16
CA VAL A 88 8.52 10.51 -12.94
C VAL A 88 9.22 11.52 -13.85
N GLY A 89 8.82 11.63 -15.12
CA GLY A 89 9.37 12.64 -16.05
C GLY A 89 9.13 14.05 -15.54
N THR A 90 7.89 14.37 -15.14
CA THR A 90 7.54 15.70 -14.63
C THR A 90 8.33 16.09 -13.37
N ILE A 91 8.57 15.15 -12.46
CA ILE A 91 9.43 15.40 -11.28
C ILE A 91 10.89 15.60 -11.68
N LYS A 92 11.42 14.82 -12.62
CA LYS A 92 12.82 14.93 -13.09
C LYS A 92 13.09 16.22 -13.85
N ASP A 93 12.12 16.73 -14.60
CA ASP A 93 12.23 18.00 -15.31
C ASP A 93 12.43 19.18 -14.34
N ARG A 94 11.83 19.12 -13.14
CA ARG A 94 12.00 20.13 -12.09
C ARG A 94 13.23 19.87 -11.21
N TYR A 95 13.48 18.62 -10.85
CA TYR A 95 14.53 18.20 -9.93
C TYR A 95 15.50 17.22 -10.61
N PRO A 96 16.72 17.65 -10.98
CA PRO A 96 17.72 16.80 -11.63
C PRO A 96 18.43 15.88 -10.61
N VAL A 97 17.65 15.08 -9.89
CA VAL A 97 18.10 14.14 -8.85
C VAL A 97 17.57 12.74 -9.13
N ALA A 98 18.09 11.74 -8.42
CA ALA A 98 17.58 10.37 -8.49
C ALA A 98 16.11 10.32 -8.06
N VAL A 99 15.28 9.54 -8.76
CA VAL A 99 13.87 9.34 -8.42
C VAL A 99 13.58 7.84 -8.31
N ALA A 100 13.24 7.39 -7.10
CA ALA A 100 12.67 6.07 -6.86
C ALA A 100 11.18 6.09 -7.21
N TRP A 101 10.68 5.02 -7.82
CA TRP A 101 9.30 4.92 -8.30
C TRP A 101 8.73 3.55 -7.95
N THR A 102 7.63 3.52 -7.20
CA THR A 102 6.90 2.29 -6.89
C THR A 102 5.47 2.61 -6.43
N THR A 103 4.70 1.60 -6.03
CA THR A 103 3.34 1.80 -5.50
C THR A 103 3.36 2.23 -4.03
N ASP A 104 2.28 2.87 -3.59
CA ASP A 104 2.02 3.18 -2.18
C ASP A 104 2.17 1.96 -1.25
N VAL A 105 1.59 0.81 -1.63
CA VAL A 105 1.65 -0.44 -0.86
C VAL A 105 3.02 -1.11 -0.90
N ASN A 106 3.79 -0.97 -1.99
CA ASN A 106 5.19 -1.43 -2.04
C ASN A 106 6.07 -0.60 -1.11
N ALA A 107 5.92 0.73 -1.13
CA ALA A 107 6.64 1.59 -0.21
C ALA A 107 6.28 1.26 1.25
N ALA A 108 5.00 1.05 1.56
CA ALA A 108 4.58 0.62 2.90
C ALA A 108 5.21 -0.72 3.32
N ALA A 109 5.22 -1.73 2.44
CA ALA A 109 5.88 -3.01 2.70
C ALA A 109 7.39 -2.83 2.97
N TYR A 110 8.06 -2.03 2.15
CA TYR A 110 9.49 -1.76 2.30
C TYR A 110 9.81 -0.98 3.59
N GLY A 111 8.98 0.00 3.93
CA GLY A 111 9.07 0.74 5.19
C GLY A 111 8.96 -0.19 6.40
N GLU A 112 7.96 -1.06 6.42
CA GLU A 112 7.75 -2.02 7.50
C GLU A 112 8.88 -3.06 7.61
N LEU A 113 9.44 -3.50 6.48
CA LEU A 113 10.62 -4.38 6.45
C LEU A 113 11.85 -3.70 7.08
N LYS A 114 12.11 -2.43 6.74
CA LYS A 114 13.35 -1.75 7.14
C LYS A 114 13.27 -1.13 8.54
N LYS A 115 12.10 -0.63 8.95
CA LYS A 115 11.93 0.16 10.18
C LYS A 115 10.67 -0.15 10.99
N GLY A 116 9.84 -1.09 10.54
CA GLY A 116 8.57 -1.44 11.20
C GLY A 116 8.53 -2.86 11.74
N ASN A 117 7.34 -3.46 11.73
CA ASN A 117 7.07 -4.76 12.36
C ASN A 117 7.61 -5.97 11.58
N ALA A 118 8.21 -5.77 10.39
CA ALA A 118 8.95 -6.78 9.66
C ALA A 118 10.47 -6.59 9.76
N GLN A 119 10.96 -5.74 10.67
CA GLN A 119 12.39 -5.59 10.90
C GLN A 119 13.01 -6.92 11.35
N GLY A 120 14.08 -7.33 10.65
CA GLY A 120 14.76 -8.61 10.86
C GLY A 120 14.24 -9.75 9.98
N CYS A 121 13.14 -9.55 9.26
CA CYS A 121 12.72 -10.45 8.18
C CYS A 121 13.42 -10.07 6.87
N GLU A 122 13.46 -11.01 5.93
CA GLU A 122 13.83 -10.77 4.53
C GLU A 122 12.60 -10.71 3.62
N SER A 123 11.46 -11.28 4.03
CA SER A 123 10.24 -11.28 3.22
C SER A 123 9.00 -10.89 4.03
N CYS A 124 8.21 -9.95 3.52
CA CYS A 124 6.96 -9.54 4.15
C CYS A 124 5.90 -9.13 3.12
N LEU A 125 4.65 -9.12 3.54
CA LEU A 125 3.52 -8.61 2.77
C LEU A 125 2.85 -7.50 3.55
N TYR A 126 2.56 -6.38 2.90
CA TYR A 126 1.71 -5.32 3.42
C TYR A 126 0.41 -5.30 2.63
N LEU A 127 -0.73 -5.41 3.31
CA LEU A 127 -2.07 -5.30 2.71
C LEU A 127 -2.79 -4.11 3.35
N THR A 128 -3.21 -3.14 2.55
CA THR A 128 -4.07 -2.06 3.01
C THR A 128 -5.53 -2.41 2.76
N VAL A 129 -6.39 -2.20 3.76
CA VAL A 129 -7.86 -2.33 3.64
C VAL A 129 -8.50 -0.99 4.00
N GLY A 130 -8.97 -0.27 2.98
CA GLY A 130 -9.47 1.10 3.11
C GLY A 130 -10.49 1.41 2.01
N THR A 131 -10.31 2.53 1.29
CA THR A 131 -11.17 2.86 0.13
C THR A 131 -11.13 1.76 -0.95
N GLY A 132 -9.97 1.11 -1.10
CA GLY A 132 -9.78 -0.11 -1.86
C GLY A 132 -8.93 -1.10 -1.07
N ILE A 133 -8.51 -2.18 -1.72
CA ILE A 133 -7.57 -3.16 -1.17
C ILE A 133 -6.36 -3.26 -2.09
N GLY A 134 -5.18 -2.99 -1.54
CA GLY A 134 -3.92 -3.06 -2.27
C GLY A 134 -2.89 -3.83 -1.47
N GLY A 135 -2.01 -4.56 -2.16
CA GLY A 135 -0.96 -5.36 -1.51
C GLY A 135 0.39 -5.18 -2.16
N GLY A 136 1.40 -4.94 -1.33
CA GLY A 136 2.82 -4.93 -1.72
C GLY A 136 3.55 -6.07 -1.01
N ALA A 137 4.52 -6.69 -1.68
CA ALA A 137 5.35 -7.73 -1.09
C ALA A 137 6.83 -7.44 -1.28
N VAL A 138 7.60 -7.80 -0.27
CA VAL A 138 9.06 -7.91 -0.33
C VAL A 138 9.41 -9.39 -0.24
N VAL A 139 10.25 -9.86 -1.15
CA VAL A 139 10.78 -11.23 -1.19
C VAL A 139 12.31 -11.14 -1.28
N ASN A 140 13.00 -11.78 -0.34
CA ASN A 140 14.48 -11.76 -0.25
C ASN A 140 15.05 -10.32 -0.27
N GLY A 141 14.43 -9.43 0.51
CA GLY A 141 14.81 -8.03 0.66
C GLY A 141 14.47 -7.13 -0.52
N LYS A 142 13.84 -7.65 -1.58
CA LYS A 142 13.48 -6.90 -2.79
C LYS A 142 11.98 -6.81 -2.98
N LEU A 143 11.50 -5.67 -3.47
CA LEU A 143 10.10 -5.52 -3.88
C LEU A 143 9.74 -6.58 -4.94
N LEU A 144 8.59 -7.22 -4.76
CA LEU A 144 8.04 -8.16 -5.72
C LEU A 144 7.50 -7.39 -6.93
N GLU A 145 8.33 -7.29 -7.96
CA GLU A 145 7.97 -6.72 -9.25
C GLU A 145 8.28 -7.76 -10.34
N GLY A 146 7.24 -8.16 -11.07
CA GLY A 146 7.31 -9.15 -12.14
C GLY A 146 7.07 -8.51 -13.49
N TYR A 147 6.01 -8.93 -14.19
CA TYR A 147 5.53 -8.20 -15.38
C TYR A 147 5.09 -6.75 -15.02
N GLY A 148 4.57 -6.57 -13.82
CA GLY A 148 4.26 -5.30 -13.18
C GLY A 148 4.26 -5.48 -11.67
N HIS A 149 3.60 -4.56 -10.94
CA HIS A 149 3.37 -4.73 -9.50
C HIS A 149 2.14 -5.63 -9.24
N PRO A 150 2.05 -6.27 -8.05
CA PRO A 150 0.86 -7.04 -7.67
C PRO A 150 -0.39 -6.17 -7.53
N GLU A 151 -1.55 -6.76 -7.83
CA GLU A 151 -2.89 -6.20 -7.62
C GLU A 151 -3.68 -7.14 -6.69
N MET A 152 -3.16 -7.29 -5.46
CA MET A 152 -3.58 -8.35 -4.54
C MET A 152 -5.05 -8.22 -4.13
N GLY A 153 -5.60 -7.00 -4.06
CA GLY A 153 -7.01 -6.79 -3.70
C GLY A 153 -8.03 -7.30 -4.71
N HIS A 154 -7.61 -7.67 -5.93
CA HIS A 154 -8.53 -8.17 -6.95
C HIS A 154 -8.56 -9.69 -7.08
N VAL A 155 -7.94 -10.42 -6.15
CA VAL A 155 -8.11 -11.89 -6.09
C VAL A 155 -9.57 -12.27 -5.86
N LEU A 156 -9.96 -13.39 -6.44
CA LEU A 156 -11.29 -13.94 -6.25
C LEU A 156 -11.34 -14.71 -4.94
N VAL A 157 -12.36 -14.46 -4.13
CA VAL A 157 -12.61 -15.15 -2.86
C VAL A 157 -13.94 -15.89 -2.92
N ARG A 158 -14.14 -16.86 -2.04
CA ARG A 158 -15.45 -17.52 -1.92
C ARG A 158 -16.37 -16.61 -1.14
N LEU A 159 -17.59 -16.42 -1.63
CA LEU A 159 -18.64 -15.70 -0.92
C LEU A 159 -18.92 -16.37 0.44
N HIS A 160 -19.13 -15.54 1.45
CA HIS A 160 -19.60 -16.03 2.74
C HIS A 160 -21.03 -16.59 2.56
N PRO A 161 -21.38 -17.76 3.13
CA PRO A 161 -22.71 -18.37 2.89
C PRO A 161 -23.91 -17.50 3.26
N GLU A 162 -23.72 -16.56 4.19
CA GLU A 162 -24.74 -15.62 4.65
C GLU A 162 -24.63 -14.22 4.01
N ASP A 163 -23.63 -13.97 3.17
CA ASP A 163 -23.46 -12.68 2.50
C ASP A 163 -24.15 -12.68 1.13
N THR A 164 -25.11 -11.78 0.97
CA THR A 164 -25.86 -11.59 -0.28
C THR A 164 -25.40 -10.36 -1.07
N TYR A 165 -24.35 -9.67 -0.61
CA TYR A 165 -23.83 -8.48 -1.29
C TYR A 165 -23.15 -8.85 -2.62
N GLU A 166 -23.52 -8.15 -3.70
CA GLU A 166 -23.00 -8.44 -5.04
C GLU A 166 -21.55 -7.98 -5.25
N GLY A 167 -21.10 -7.03 -4.43
CA GLY A 167 -19.75 -6.47 -4.48
C GLY A 167 -19.69 -5.08 -5.15
N THR A 168 -18.73 -4.26 -4.74
CA THR A 168 -18.59 -2.87 -5.22
C THR A 168 -17.56 -2.69 -6.33
N CYS A 169 -16.77 -3.72 -6.66
CA CYS A 169 -15.66 -3.55 -7.60
C CYS A 169 -16.21 -3.41 -9.04
N PRO A 170 -15.91 -2.33 -9.77
CA PRO A 170 -16.46 -2.10 -11.10
C PRO A 170 -15.93 -3.06 -12.17
N TYR A 171 -14.81 -3.76 -11.90
CA TYR A 171 -14.18 -4.68 -12.82
C TYR A 171 -14.60 -6.13 -12.58
N HIS A 172 -14.69 -6.54 -11.30
CA HIS A 172 -14.82 -7.95 -10.93
C HIS A 172 -16.07 -8.24 -10.09
N GLY A 173 -16.84 -7.22 -9.68
CA GLY A 173 -17.96 -7.37 -8.76
C GLY A 173 -17.49 -7.78 -7.36
N ASN A 174 -17.35 -9.08 -7.15
CA ASN A 174 -17.12 -9.73 -5.86
C ASN A 174 -15.69 -10.29 -5.67
N CYS A 175 -14.67 -9.61 -6.20
CA CYS A 175 -13.29 -9.84 -5.76
C CYS A 175 -13.09 -9.40 -4.29
N LEU A 176 -11.93 -9.67 -3.70
CA LEU A 176 -11.62 -9.30 -2.33
C LEU A 176 -11.94 -7.82 -2.03
N GLU A 177 -11.45 -6.88 -2.84
CA GLU A 177 -11.79 -5.45 -2.72
C GLU A 177 -13.29 -5.19 -2.81
N GLY A 178 -13.95 -5.85 -3.76
CA GLY A 178 -15.38 -5.73 -3.98
C GLY A 178 -16.22 -6.14 -2.77
N LEU A 179 -15.68 -6.99 -1.90
CA LEU A 179 -16.39 -7.54 -0.74
C LEU A 179 -15.91 -6.98 0.62
N ALA A 180 -14.65 -6.56 0.73
CA ALA A 180 -14.00 -6.23 2.00
C ALA A 180 -13.43 -4.79 2.06
N ALA A 181 -13.50 -4.00 0.99
CA ALA A 181 -13.12 -2.59 1.09
C ALA A 181 -14.13 -1.82 1.96
N GLY A 182 -13.73 -0.67 2.51
CA GLY A 182 -14.62 0.23 3.25
C GLY A 182 -15.92 0.56 2.50
N PRO A 183 -15.89 0.90 1.20
CA PRO A 183 -17.10 1.08 0.39
C PRO A 183 -17.94 -0.19 0.23
N ALA A 184 -17.34 -1.39 0.28
CA ALA A 184 -18.08 -2.65 0.29
C ALA A 184 -18.83 -2.85 1.60
N ILE A 185 -18.20 -2.51 2.74
CA ILE A 185 -18.87 -2.50 4.06
C ILE A 185 -20.04 -1.50 4.04
N GLU A 186 -19.80 -0.27 3.60
CA GLU A 186 -20.83 0.77 3.51
C GLU A 186 -21.97 0.38 2.56
N GLY A 187 -21.64 -0.16 1.38
CA GLY A 187 -22.64 -0.62 0.41
C GLY A 187 -23.46 -1.82 0.91
N ARG A 188 -22.85 -2.70 1.71
CA ARG A 188 -23.53 -3.89 2.27
C ARG A 188 -24.47 -3.53 3.42
N TYR A 189 -24.07 -2.61 4.29
CA TYR A 189 -24.79 -2.34 5.55
C TYR A 189 -25.49 -0.98 5.60
N GLY A 190 -25.25 -0.10 4.62
CA GLY A 190 -25.81 1.25 4.58
C GLY A 190 -25.22 2.22 5.63
N SER A 191 -24.09 1.86 6.24
CA SER A 191 -23.40 2.66 7.26
C SER A 191 -21.90 2.45 7.16
N LYS A 192 -21.11 3.45 7.54
CA LYS A 192 -19.65 3.35 7.45
C LYS A 192 -19.11 2.41 8.52
N GLY A 193 -17.94 1.82 8.26
CA GLY A 193 -17.34 0.83 9.17
C GLY A 193 -17.08 1.37 10.58
N ASP A 194 -16.78 2.66 10.75
CA ASP A 194 -16.61 3.30 12.05
C ASP A 194 -17.92 3.42 12.86
N GLU A 195 -19.07 3.43 12.20
CA GLU A 195 -20.40 3.43 12.82
C GLU A 195 -20.84 2.01 13.23
N LEU A 196 -20.15 0.97 12.75
CA LEU A 196 -20.50 -0.44 12.90
C LEU A 196 -19.62 -1.19 13.91
N GLU A 197 -18.83 -0.49 14.73
CA GLU A 197 -17.85 -1.10 15.66
C GLU A 197 -18.45 -2.23 16.53
N LYS A 198 -19.70 -2.06 16.98
CA LYS A 198 -20.39 -3.02 17.87
C LYS A 198 -21.20 -4.11 17.14
N ALA A 199 -21.15 -4.14 15.81
CA ALA A 199 -21.89 -5.10 15.00
C ALA A 199 -21.01 -6.33 14.71
N ASP A 200 -20.94 -7.27 15.65
CA ASP A 200 -20.04 -8.44 15.58
C ASP A 200 -20.10 -9.17 14.22
N LYS A 201 -21.30 -9.34 13.66
CA LYS A 201 -21.50 -10.06 12.40
C LYS A 201 -20.83 -9.38 11.19
N VAL A 202 -20.71 -8.05 11.21
CA VAL A 202 -20.01 -7.29 10.16
C VAL A 202 -18.55 -7.71 10.13
N TRP A 203 -17.92 -7.74 11.30
CA TRP A 203 -16.49 -8.04 11.43
C TRP A 203 -16.16 -9.52 11.26
N GLU A 204 -17.10 -10.43 11.54
CA GLU A 204 -16.98 -11.85 11.20
C GLU A 204 -16.90 -12.07 9.68
N ILE A 205 -17.81 -11.44 8.91
CA ILE A 205 -17.82 -11.55 7.44
C ILE A 205 -16.58 -10.89 6.84
N GLU A 206 -16.20 -9.74 7.38
CA GLU A 206 -14.98 -9.03 6.98
C GLU A 206 -13.72 -9.88 7.21
N ALA A 207 -13.60 -10.48 8.40
CA ALA A 207 -12.51 -11.38 8.74
C ALA A 207 -12.46 -12.60 7.82
N TYR A 208 -13.62 -13.15 7.45
CA TYR A 208 -13.71 -14.28 6.53
C TYR A 208 -13.14 -13.99 5.14
N TYR A 209 -13.40 -12.81 4.59
CA TYR A 209 -12.83 -12.44 3.29
C TYR A 209 -11.34 -12.16 3.36
N ILE A 210 -10.89 -11.38 4.35
CA ILE A 210 -9.47 -11.07 4.52
C ILE A 210 -8.68 -12.35 4.78
N ALA A 211 -9.15 -13.23 5.67
CA ALA A 211 -8.46 -14.48 6.02
C ALA A 211 -8.26 -15.39 4.80
N GLN A 212 -9.26 -15.52 3.91
CA GLN A 212 -9.11 -16.29 2.67
C GLN A 212 -7.93 -15.78 1.83
N ALA A 213 -7.88 -14.46 1.60
CA ALA A 213 -6.80 -13.87 0.82
C ALA A 213 -5.43 -14.08 1.49
N LEU A 214 -5.36 -13.92 2.81
CA LEU A 214 -4.11 -14.14 3.55
C LEU A 214 -3.65 -15.59 3.48
N VAL A 215 -4.57 -16.57 3.48
CA VAL A 215 -4.24 -17.99 3.27
C VAL A 215 -3.65 -18.17 1.88
N ASP A 216 -4.28 -17.63 0.84
CA ASP A 216 -3.78 -17.70 -0.53
C ASP A 216 -2.38 -17.09 -0.66
N TYR A 217 -2.15 -15.91 -0.09
CA TYR A 217 -0.81 -15.28 -0.08
C TYR A 217 0.20 -16.08 0.74
N SER A 218 -0.22 -16.69 1.86
CA SER A 218 0.62 -17.56 2.68
C SER A 218 0.94 -18.90 2.03
N LEU A 219 0.16 -19.34 1.04
CA LEU A 219 0.41 -20.56 0.28
C LEU A 219 1.20 -20.30 -1.01
N THR A 220 1.15 -19.07 -1.53
CA THR A 220 1.80 -18.70 -2.80
C THR A 220 3.12 -17.95 -2.61
N LEU A 221 3.14 -16.95 -1.73
CA LEU A 221 4.29 -16.06 -1.54
C LEU A 221 5.17 -16.45 -0.35
N ARG A 222 4.63 -17.20 0.63
CA ARG A 222 5.34 -17.62 1.85
C ARG A 222 6.07 -16.45 2.57
N PRO A 223 5.40 -15.30 2.85
CA PRO A 223 6.07 -14.21 3.57
C PRO A 223 6.42 -14.65 5.00
N GLU A 224 7.39 -14.00 5.64
CA GLU A 224 7.70 -14.22 7.06
C GLU A 224 6.78 -13.38 7.98
N LYS A 225 6.19 -12.33 7.42
CA LYS A 225 5.29 -11.40 8.11
C LYS A 225 4.21 -10.88 7.18
N ILE A 226 2.98 -10.77 7.68
CA ILE A 226 1.85 -10.10 7.04
C ILE A 226 1.45 -8.90 7.89
N ILE A 227 1.46 -7.72 7.27
CA ILE A 227 1.11 -6.46 7.91
C ILE A 227 -0.19 -5.95 7.30
N LEU A 228 -1.19 -5.69 8.14
CA LEU A 228 -2.52 -5.23 7.72
C LEU A 228 -2.73 -3.78 8.13
N GLY A 229 -2.75 -2.87 7.16
CA GLY A 229 -2.99 -1.44 7.35
C GLY A 229 -4.31 -0.96 6.74
N GLY A 230 -4.50 0.36 6.72
CA GLY A 230 -5.70 0.98 6.14
C GLY A 230 -6.81 1.27 7.15
N GLY A 231 -7.81 2.03 6.71
CA GLY A 231 -8.87 2.56 7.57
C GLY A 231 -9.74 1.49 8.22
N VAL A 232 -10.06 0.41 7.50
CA VAL A 232 -10.85 -0.72 8.03
C VAL A 232 -10.08 -1.42 9.14
N MET A 233 -8.76 -1.61 8.96
CA MET A 233 -7.90 -2.24 9.95
C MET A 233 -7.67 -1.42 11.23
N LYS A 234 -8.20 -0.18 11.32
CA LYS A 234 -8.23 0.57 12.59
C LYS A 234 -9.19 -0.05 13.61
N GLN A 235 -10.11 -0.90 13.16
CA GLN A 235 -11.01 -1.72 13.98
C GLN A 235 -10.24 -2.90 14.58
N LYS A 236 -9.63 -2.68 15.76
CA LYS A 236 -8.68 -3.62 16.36
C LYS A 236 -9.28 -4.98 16.69
N GLN A 237 -10.60 -5.05 16.89
CA GLN A 237 -11.35 -6.30 17.08
C GLN A 237 -11.25 -7.24 15.88
N LEU A 238 -10.88 -6.74 14.70
CA LEU A 238 -10.78 -7.52 13.48
C LEU A 238 -9.56 -8.46 13.45
N PHE A 239 -8.45 -8.10 14.10
CA PHE A 239 -7.24 -8.93 14.13
C PHE A 239 -7.45 -10.34 14.72
N PRO A 240 -8.04 -10.51 15.92
CA PRO A 240 -8.30 -11.86 16.43
C PRO A 240 -9.25 -12.65 15.52
N LEU A 241 -10.29 -12.02 14.96
CA LEU A 241 -11.23 -12.68 14.04
C LEU A 241 -10.52 -13.17 12.77
N ILE A 242 -9.66 -12.35 12.16
CA ILE A 242 -8.86 -12.74 10.99
C ILE A 242 -7.95 -13.91 11.33
N ARG A 243 -7.26 -13.86 12.47
CA ARG A 243 -6.33 -14.92 12.89
C ARG A 243 -7.07 -16.24 13.13
N ASP A 244 -8.22 -16.20 13.80
CA ASP A 244 -9.05 -17.39 14.05
C ASP A 244 -9.54 -18.01 12.73
N GLU A 245 -10.04 -17.18 11.82
CA GLU A 245 -10.55 -17.66 10.53
C GLU A 245 -9.41 -18.15 9.61
N PHE A 246 -8.27 -17.46 9.62
CA PHE A 246 -7.05 -17.91 8.94
C PHE A 246 -6.61 -19.27 9.46
N ALA A 247 -6.60 -19.50 10.78
CA ALA A 247 -6.21 -20.77 11.37
C ALA A 247 -7.14 -21.92 10.93
N LYS A 248 -8.46 -21.68 10.91
CA LYS A 248 -9.46 -22.65 10.42
C LYS A 248 -9.21 -23.00 8.96
N LEU A 249 -9.02 -22.01 8.10
CA LEU A 249 -8.82 -22.18 6.66
C LEU A 249 -7.47 -22.83 6.33
N MET A 250 -6.41 -22.47 7.04
CA MET A 250 -5.07 -23.05 6.89
C MET A 250 -5.03 -24.52 7.34
N ALA A 251 -5.91 -24.91 8.28
CA ALA A 251 -6.11 -26.29 8.73
C ALA A 251 -4.81 -27.03 9.11
N ASN A 252 -3.82 -26.29 9.63
CA ASN A 252 -2.47 -26.79 9.94
C ASN A 252 -1.76 -27.48 8.75
N TYR A 253 -2.12 -27.14 7.51
CA TYR A 253 -1.56 -27.77 6.31
C TYR A 253 -0.07 -27.48 6.14
N VAL A 254 0.35 -26.23 6.41
CA VAL A 254 1.76 -25.81 6.38
C VAL A 254 2.14 -25.13 7.68
N THR A 255 3.40 -25.26 8.08
CA THR A 255 3.94 -24.53 9.22
C THR A 255 3.98 -23.03 8.93
N ILE A 256 3.55 -22.26 9.91
CA ILE A 256 3.56 -20.80 9.94
C ILE A 256 4.07 -20.33 11.31
N PRO A 257 4.55 -19.08 11.44
CA PRO A 257 4.87 -18.50 12.74
C PRO A 257 3.62 -18.35 13.63
N ASP A 258 3.83 -18.01 14.90
CA ASP A 258 2.72 -17.65 15.80
C ASP A 258 1.86 -16.55 15.18
N LEU A 259 0.53 -16.71 15.19
CA LEU A 259 -0.38 -15.79 14.48
C LEU A 259 -0.38 -14.37 15.03
N ASN A 260 -0.05 -14.18 16.31
CA ASN A 260 0.07 -12.84 16.90
C ASN A 260 1.33 -12.13 16.45
N GLU A 261 2.34 -12.89 16.04
CA GLU A 261 3.58 -12.39 15.47
C GLU A 261 3.54 -12.37 13.94
N TYR A 262 2.74 -13.21 13.29
CA TYR A 262 2.70 -13.39 11.84
C TYR A 262 1.78 -12.38 11.15
N ILE A 263 0.57 -12.17 11.67
CA ILE A 263 -0.43 -11.25 11.11
C ILE A 263 -0.56 -10.06 12.06
N VAL A 264 0.01 -8.91 11.72
CA VAL A 264 0.21 -7.78 12.64
C VAL A 264 -0.27 -6.46 12.05
N ALA A 265 -0.49 -5.47 12.92
CA ALA A 265 -0.70 -4.08 12.49
C ALA A 265 0.64 -3.44 12.04
N PRO A 266 0.63 -2.31 11.31
CA PRO A 266 1.85 -1.62 10.89
C PRO A 266 2.60 -1.06 12.11
N GLY A 267 3.91 -1.31 12.18
CA GLY A 267 4.78 -0.76 13.23
C GLY A 267 5.02 0.73 13.06
N LEU A 268 4.96 1.23 11.82
CA LEU A 268 5.10 2.64 11.46
C LEU A 268 3.74 3.39 11.45
N GLY A 269 2.65 2.69 11.73
CA GLY A 269 1.29 3.23 11.66
C GLY A 269 0.98 3.84 10.30
N ASP A 270 0.36 5.03 10.30
CA ASP A 270 -0.01 5.76 9.08
C ASP A 270 1.21 6.37 8.34
N ASN A 271 2.46 6.12 8.78
CA ASN A 271 3.67 6.62 8.11
C ASN A 271 4.43 5.55 7.30
N ALA A 272 3.92 4.31 7.20
CA ALA A 272 4.61 3.23 6.49
C ALA A 272 4.98 3.61 5.05
N GLY A 273 4.03 4.19 4.29
CA GLY A 273 4.26 4.63 2.90
C GLY A 273 5.31 5.74 2.81
N VAL A 274 5.16 6.84 3.56
CA VAL A 274 6.12 7.95 3.57
C VAL A 274 7.54 7.51 3.95
N ILE A 275 7.68 6.71 5.01
CA ILE A 275 8.99 6.21 5.46
C ILE A 275 9.59 5.27 4.40
N GLY A 276 8.77 4.40 3.81
CA GLY A 276 9.15 3.57 2.67
C GLY A 276 9.70 4.38 1.50
N SER A 277 8.99 5.45 1.11
CA SER A 277 9.43 6.36 0.04
C SER A 277 10.78 7.00 0.35
N LEU A 278 11.00 7.49 1.59
CA LEU A 278 12.28 8.07 1.99
C LEU A 278 13.42 7.05 1.92
N LEU A 279 13.18 5.81 2.36
CA LEU A 279 14.16 4.73 2.32
C LEU A 279 14.53 4.35 0.87
N LEU A 280 13.53 4.25 -0.01
CA LEU A 280 13.75 3.98 -1.43
C LEU A 280 14.48 5.12 -2.13
N ALA A 281 14.21 6.37 -1.73
CA ALA A 281 14.95 7.54 -2.21
C ALA A 281 16.45 7.41 -1.88
N ALA A 282 16.78 7.00 -0.65
CA ALA A 282 18.16 6.81 -0.24
C ALA A 282 18.85 5.66 -1.00
N GLU A 283 18.20 4.51 -1.13
CA GLU A 283 18.74 3.37 -1.90
C GLU A 283 19.02 3.75 -3.35
N THR A 284 18.09 4.45 -4.01
CA THR A 284 18.26 4.88 -5.40
C THR A 284 19.37 5.93 -5.54
N CYS A 285 19.60 6.77 -4.52
CA CYS A 285 20.70 7.72 -4.49
C CYS A 285 22.07 7.01 -4.41
N GLU A 286 22.16 5.94 -3.62
CA GLU A 286 23.38 5.15 -3.49
C GLU A 286 23.70 4.41 -4.79
N ASP A 287 22.71 3.77 -5.41
CA ASP A 287 22.88 3.06 -6.67
C ASP A 287 23.45 3.95 -7.80
N GLN A 288 23.01 5.21 -7.90
CA GLN A 288 23.52 6.16 -8.89
C GLN A 288 24.96 6.63 -8.63
N LEU A 289 25.43 6.60 -7.38
CA LEU A 289 26.82 6.96 -7.06
C LEU A 289 27.81 5.85 -7.46
N TYR A 290 27.34 4.61 -7.62
CA TYR A 290 28.17 3.43 -7.92
C TYR A 290 27.94 2.84 -9.33
N SER A 291 27.05 3.41 -10.13
CA SER A 291 26.79 3.06 -11.54
C SER A 291 27.59 3.91 -12.52
#